data_AF-A0AAP9H609-F1
#
_entry.id   AF-A0AAP9H609-F1
#
_cell.length_a   1.000
_cell.length_b   1.000
_cell.length_c   1.000
_cell.angle_alpha   90.00
_cell.angle_beta   90.00
_cell.angle_gamma   90.00
#
_symmetry.space_group_name_H-M   'P 1'
#
loop_
_entity.id
_entity.type
_entity.pdbx_description
1 polymer ?
#
loop_
_entity_poly.entity_id
_entity_poly.type
_entity_poly.pdbx_seq_one_letter_code
_entity_poly.pdbx_strand_id
1 'polypeptide(L)' 'MSHASISHADIIRLEHLRNAGRFVSDMTTLQECCENPQPLQRAQLASLVFLMTEQLDAVVARCHDSWMNEEVTP' A
#
# COMPACT_ATOMS: atom_id res chain seq x y z
N MET A 1 23.16 10.57 9.92
CA MET A 1 22.11 9.64 9.44
C MET A 1 21.14 10.49 8.66
N SER A 2 21.15 10.41 7.32
CA SER A 2 20.14 11.07 6.49
C SER A 2 18.78 10.43 6.81
N HIS A 3 17.78 11.27 7.03
CA HIS A 3 16.48 10.82 7.53
C HIS A 3 15.50 10.93 6.38
N ALA A 4 15.09 9.79 5.81
CA ALA A 4 14.05 9.79 4.79
C ALA A 4 12.81 10.53 5.33
N SER A 5 12.38 11.58 4.63
CA SER A 5 11.27 12.42 5.06
C SER A 5 9.95 11.87 4.52
N ILE A 6 9.05 11.48 5.43
CA ILE A 6 7.69 11.06 5.08
C ILE A 6 6.77 12.28 5.19
N SER A 7 6.11 12.66 4.09
CA SER A 7 5.18 13.79 4.10
C SER A 7 3.84 13.41 4.73
N HIS A 8 3.05 14.42 5.16
CA HIS A 8 1.69 14.17 5.66
C HIS A 8 0.79 13.47 4.61
N ALA A 9 0.95 13.81 3.32
CA ALA A 9 0.23 13.14 2.24
C ALA A 9 0.61 11.66 2.11
N ASP A 10 1.87 11.30 2.41
CA ASP A 10 2.32 9.90 2.43
C ASP A 10 1.72 9.15 3.60
N ILE A 11 1.59 9.78 4.77
CA ILE A 11 0.90 9.20 5.93
C ILE A 11 -0.55 8.85 5.56
N ILE A 12 -1.29 9.77 4.92
CA ILE A 12 -2.67 9.51 4.47
C ILE A 12 -2.73 8.34 3.47
N ARG A 13 -1.80 8.28 2.50
CA ARG A 13 -1.71 7.14 1.57
C ARG A 13 -1.46 5.83 2.31
N LEU A 14 -0.51 5.81 3.25
CA LEU A 14 -0.19 4.63 4.06
C LEU A 14 -1.36 4.20 4.95
N GLU A 15 -2.15 5.13 5.48
CA GLU A 15 -3.37 4.82 6.23
C GLU A 15 -4.43 4.18 5.32
N HIS A 16 -4.63 4.69 4.10
CA HIS A 16 -5.52 4.08 3.12
C HIS A 16 -5.06 2.67 2.73
N LEU A 17 -3.75 2.48 2.50
CA LEU A 17 -3.16 1.18 2.22
C LEU A 17 -3.38 0.20 3.36
N ARG A 18 -3.14 0.61 4.60
CA ARG A 18 -3.39 -0.20 5.79
C ARG A 18 -4.85 -0.62 5.88
N ASN A 19 -5.77 0.32 5.65
CA ASN A 19 -7.21 0.04 5.73
C ASN A 19 -7.66 -0.92 4.62
N ALA A 20 -7.16 -0.74 3.40
CA ALA A 20 -7.42 -1.66 2.29
C ALA A 20 -6.86 -3.07 2.58
N GLY A 21 -5.65 -3.17 3.12
CA GLY A 21 -5.04 -4.44 3.51
C GLY A 21 -5.86 -5.18 4.58
N ARG A 22 -6.35 -4.47 5.60
CA ARG A 22 -7.26 -5.06 6.61
C ARG A 22 -8.54 -5.59 6.00
N PHE A 23 -9.17 -4.82 5.11
CA PHE A 23 -10.38 -5.25 4.41
C PHE A 23 -10.15 -6.53 3.60
N VAL A 24 -9.03 -6.62 2.88
CA VAL A 24 -8.63 -7.83 2.15
C VAL A 24 -8.47 -9.03 3.09
N SER A 25 -7.77 -8.86 4.20
CA SER A 25 -7.58 -9.93 5.19
C SER A 25 -8.91 -10.40 5.77
N ASP A 26 -9.79 -9.48 6.16
CA ASP A 26 -11.11 -9.81 6.70
C ASP A 26 -11.97 -10.58 5.67
N MET A 27 -11.96 -10.17 4.40
CA MET A 27 -12.62 -10.90 3.32
C MET A 27 -12.05 -12.29 3.10
N THR A 28 -10.72 -12.45 3.17
CA THR A 28 -10.05 -13.74 2.99
C THR A 28 -10.43 -14.70 4.13
N THR A 29 -10.42 -14.22 5.39
CA THR A 29 -10.85 -15.01 6.55
C THR A 29 -12.33 -15.41 6.48
N LEU A 30 -13.21 -14.52 6.00
CA LEU A 30 -14.63 -14.83 5.76
C LEU A 30 -14.82 -15.90 4.68
N GLN A 31 -14.03 -15.86 3.61
CA GLN A 31 -14.08 -16.83 2.51
C GLN A 31 -13.58 -18.22 2.94
N GLU A 32 -12.49 -18.29 3.71
CA GLU A 32 -11.99 -19.55 4.29
C GLU A 32 -13.01 -20.25 5.18
N CYS A 33 -13.89 -19.49 5.84
CA CYS A 33 -14.87 -20.05 6.76
C CYS A 33 -16.13 -20.59 6.08
N CYS A 34 -16.56 -20.05 4.92
CA CYS A 34 -17.93 -20.25 4.46
C CYS A 34 -18.16 -20.53 2.96
N GLU A 35 -17.29 -20.18 2.00
CA GLU A 35 -17.60 -20.40 0.56
C GLU A 35 -16.42 -20.14 -0.39
N ASN A 36 -16.40 -20.81 -1.55
CA ASN A 36 -15.38 -20.56 -2.58
C ASN A 36 -15.61 -19.17 -3.23
N PRO A 37 -14.61 -18.26 -3.30
CA PRO A 37 -14.84 -16.88 -3.72
C PRO A 37 -15.42 -16.80 -5.13
N GLN A 38 -16.48 -16.02 -5.30
CA GLN A 38 -17.05 -15.77 -6.64
C GLN A 38 -15.99 -15.12 -7.54
N PRO A 39 -15.95 -15.42 -8.85
CA PRO A 39 -14.93 -14.88 -9.77
C PRO A 39 -14.82 -13.35 -9.74
N LEU A 40 -15.95 -12.65 -9.56
CA LEU A 40 -15.99 -11.20 -9.44
C LEU A 40 -15.25 -10.69 -8.18
N GLN A 41 -15.42 -11.36 -7.05
CA GLN A 41 -14.73 -10.99 -5.80
C GLN A 41 -13.22 -11.18 -5.93
N ARG A 42 -12.76 -12.24 -6.60
CA ARG A 42 -11.33 -12.46 -6.87
C ARG A 42 -10.74 -11.36 -7.76
N ALA A 43 -11.47 -10.95 -8.80
CA ALA A 43 -11.04 -9.86 -9.67
C ALA A 43 -10.96 -8.53 -8.91
N GLN A 44 -11.96 -8.21 -8.07
CA GLN A 44 -11.96 -7.02 -7.23
C GLN A 44 -10.81 -7.01 -6.22
N LEU A 45 -10.53 -8.16 -5.60
CA LEU A 45 -9.40 -8.33 -4.70
C LEU A 45 -8.07 -8.10 -5.41
N ALA A 46 -7.89 -8.68 -6.60
CA ALA A 46 -6.69 -8.48 -7.41
C ALA A 46 -6.49 -7.00 -7.79
N SER A 47 -7.58 -6.30 -8.16
CA SER A 47 -7.54 -4.86 -8.45
C SER A 47 -7.18 -4.03 -7.21
N LEU A 48 -7.70 -4.39 -6.03
CA LEU A 48 -7.40 -3.69 -4.78
C LEU A 48 -5.93 -3.90 -4.37
N VAL A 49 -5.42 -5.12 -4.49
CA VAL A 49 -4.01 -5.43 -4.25
C VAL A 49 -3.10 -4.67 -5.21
N PHE A 50 -3.43 -4.62 -6.51
CA PHE A 50 -2.68 -3.83 -7.48
C PHE A 50 -2.63 -2.34 -7.10
N LEU A 51 -3.78 -1.74 -6.76
CA LEU A 51 -3.85 -0.34 -6.34
C LEU A 51 -3.04 -0.08 -5.05
N MET A 52 -3.02 -1.05 -4.13
CA MET A 52 -2.20 -0.95 -2.93
C MET A 52 -0.70 -0.95 -3.25
N THR A 53 -0.27 -1.84 -4.15
CA THR A 53 1.13 -1.93 -4.58
C THR A 53 1.59 -0.63 -5.24
N GLU A 54 0.82 -0.09 -6.18
CA GLU A 54 1.16 1.18 -6.87
C GLU A 54 1.30 2.35 -5.90
N GLN A 55 0.40 2.45 -4.92
CA GLN A 55 0.47 3.52 -3.92
C GLN A 55 1.66 3.35 -2.98
N LEU A 56 2.03 2.12 -2.64
CA LEU A 56 3.20 1.82 -1.81
C LEU A 56 4.49 2.16 -2.57
N ASP A 57 4.61 1.74 -3.82
CA ASP A 57 5.76 2.03 -4.68
C ASP A 57 5.96 3.55 -4.84
N ALA A 58 4.87 4.30 -4.99
CA ALA A 58 4.96 5.75 -5.05
C ALA A 58 5.51 6.38 -3.75
N VAL A 59 5.16 5.83 -2.57
CA VAL A 59 5.73 6.28 -1.29
C VAL A 59 7.21 5.91 -1.19
N VAL A 60 7.57 4.68 -1.58
CA VAL A 60 8.97 4.21 -1.58
C VAL A 60 9.84 5.07 -2.49
N ALA A 61 9.37 5.39 -3.71
CA ALA A 61 10.09 6.24 -4.64
C ALA A 61 10.35 7.64 -4.06
N ARG A 62 9.36 8.27 -3.40
CA ARG A 62 9.54 9.58 -2.76
C ARG A 62 10.51 9.54 -1.58
N CYS A 63 10.47 8.48 -0.78
CA CYS A 63 11.45 8.30 0.30
C CYS A 63 12.87 8.14 -0.26
N HIS A 64 13.01 7.39 -1.36
CA HIS A 64 14.30 7.21 -2.05
C HIS A 64 14.79 8.53 -2.67
N ASP A 65 13.94 9.26 -3.38
CA ASP A 65 14.28 10.56 -3.97
C ASP A 65 14.65 11.58 -2.89
N SER A 66 13.91 11.64 -1.78
CA SER A 66 14.23 12.50 -0.63
C SER A 66 15.61 12.16 -0.06
N TRP A 67 15.92 10.87 0.05
CA TRP A 67 17.21 10.42 0.56
C TRP A 67 18.36 10.73 -0.41
N MET A 68 18.20 10.45 -1.70
CA MET A 68 19.20 10.73 -2.74
C MET A 68 19.46 12.24 -2.89
N ASN A 69 18.42 13.08 -2.80
CA ASN A 69 18.56 14.53 -2.90
C ASN A 69 19.29 15.14 -1.68
N GLU A 70 19.16 14.55 -0.49
CA GLU A 70 19.93 14.97 0.70
C GLU A 70 21.42 14.60 0.59
N GLU A 71 21.79 13.52 -0.13
CA GLU A 71 23.19 13.13 -0.37
C GLU A 71 23.92 14.02 -1.39
N VAL A 72 23.19 14.79 -2.20
CA VAL A 72 23.75 15.68 -3.24
C VAL A 72 24.02 17.10 -2.72
N THR A 73 23.47 17.49 -1.57
CA THR A 73 23.77 18.76 -0.91
C THR A 73 25.01 18.66 0.00
N PRO A 74 26.11 19.40 -0.30
CA PRO A 74 27.37 19.36 0.46
C PRO A 74 27.31 20.04 1.84
#